data_AF-A0A969TYM3-F1
#
_entry.id   AF-A0A969TYM3-F1
#
_cell.length_a   1.000
_cell.length_b   1.000
_cell.length_c   1.000
_cell.angle_alpha   90.00
_cell.angle_beta   90.00
_cell.angle_gamma   90.00
#
_symmetry.space_group_name_H-M   'P 1'
#
loop_
_entity.id
_entity.type
_entity.pdbx_description
1 polymer ?
#
loop_
_entity_poly.entity_id
_entity_poly.type
_entity_poly.pdbx_seq_one_letter_code
_entity_poly.pdbx_strand_id
1 'polypeptide(L)'
;DRTQGPACAIAAGAGTIYRNYFAIVNGQIGQSAKNQIDCLADIGAALGNCESRLWTMKNGYVLASHNGLSEISNRLRTSSESELDELRQLLRIGIQWNAQVTLNDCKHTVSQAYCSALPVAYSPHSFNLWVEFAQLVLEASYEATVCTAILNSVRNGNNRLFLTLLGGGAFGNKTDWIVGAIHRALNLYKHVDLDVALVSYGSSNQYVRQLVNQYGNTKI
;
A
#
# COMPACT_ATOMS: atom_id res chain seq x y z
N ASP A 1 2.56 -13.58 -12.77
CA ASP A 1 2.55 -12.11 -12.73
C ASP A 1 3.99 -11.61 -12.74
N ARG A 2 4.35 -10.71 -13.67
CA ARG A 2 5.71 -10.14 -13.82
C ARG A 2 5.79 -8.70 -13.27
N THR A 3 4.90 -8.33 -12.36
CA THR A 3 4.93 -7.01 -11.72
C THR A 3 5.91 -6.97 -10.54
N GLN A 4 6.25 -5.75 -10.11
CA GLN A 4 7.22 -5.49 -9.03
C GLN A 4 6.78 -6.09 -7.69
N GLY A 5 5.49 -6.02 -7.35
CA GLY A 5 4.97 -6.48 -6.06
C GLY A 5 5.25 -7.97 -5.79
N PRO A 6 4.84 -8.90 -6.68
CA PRO A 6 5.18 -10.32 -6.58
C PRO A 6 6.69 -10.58 -6.52
N ALA A 7 7.49 -9.88 -7.35
CA ALA A 7 8.95 -10.06 -7.34
C ALA A 7 9.56 -9.70 -5.97
N CYS A 8 9.17 -8.57 -5.39
CA CYS A 8 9.60 -8.17 -4.05
C CYS A 8 9.14 -9.15 -2.98
N ALA A 9 7.88 -9.60 -3.03
CA ALA A 9 7.34 -10.52 -2.04
C ALA A 9 8.06 -11.89 -2.07
N ILE A 10 8.38 -12.40 -3.26
CA ILE A 10 9.05 -13.71 -3.44
C ILE A 10 10.53 -13.64 -3.07
N ALA A 11 11.19 -12.49 -3.23
CA ALA A 11 12.61 -12.32 -2.88
C ALA A 11 12.92 -12.61 -1.41
N ALA A 12 11.95 -12.46 -0.50
CA ALA A 12 12.02 -12.92 0.88
C ALA A 12 10.87 -13.91 1.16
N GLY A 13 11.01 -15.13 0.64
CA GLY A 13 9.91 -16.09 0.50
C GLY A 13 9.17 -16.45 1.79
N ALA A 14 9.84 -16.38 2.94
CA ALA A 14 9.24 -16.72 4.24
C ALA A 14 7.98 -15.89 4.56
N GLY A 15 8.01 -14.57 4.32
CA GLY A 15 6.84 -13.71 4.57
C GLY A 15 5.69 -14.00 3.61
N THR A 16 5.99 -14.31 2.36
CA THR A 16 4.99 -14.74 1.36
C THR A 16 4.34 -16.06 1.74
N ILE A 17 5.11 -17.04 2.23
CA ILE A 17 4.55 -18.32 2.71
C ILE A 17 3.70 -18.09 3.95
N TYR A 18 4.22 -17.33 4.91
CA TYR A 18 3.54 -17.07 6.18
C TYR A 18 2.16 -16.45 5.98
N ARG A 19 2.07 -15.35 5.21
CA ARG A 19 0.79 -14.65 4.99
C ARG A 19 -0.26 -15.51 4.30
N ASN A 20 0.15 -16.50 3.50
CA ASN A 20 -0.79 -17.37 2.78
C ASN A 20 -1.23 -18.57 3.63
N TYR A 21 -0.34 -19.18 4.40
CA TYR A 21 -0.60 -20.49 5.02
C TYR A 21 -0.60 -20.48 6.54
N PHE A 22 -0.04 -19.46 7.20
CA PHE A 22 0.21 -19.48 8.65
C PHE A 22 -0.37 -18.28 9.40
N ALA A 23 -0.71 -17.19 8.72
CA ALA A 23 -1.38 -16.06 9.34
C ALA A 23 -2.75 -16.47 9.89
N ILE A 24 -3.12 -15.99 11.08
CA ILE A 24 -4.45 -16.19 11.65
C ILE A 24 -5.42 -15.20 10.99
N VAL A 25 -6.42 -15.72 10.30
CA VAL A 25 -7.42 -14.97 9.55
C VAL A 25 -8.80 -15.41 10.03
N ASN A 26 -9.55 -14.51 10.64
CA ASN A 26 -10.88 -14.79 11.22
C ASN A 26 -10.89 -16.02 12.15
N GLY A 27 -9.85 -16.14 13.00
CA GLY A 27 -9.69 -17.25 13.94
C GLY A 27 -9.19 -18.57 13.34
N GLN A 28 -8.90 -18.63 12.03
CA GLN A 28 -8.38 -19.82 11.36
C GLN A 28 -6.96 -19.59 10.84
N ILE A 29 -6.13 -20.62 10.86
CA ILE A 29 -4.76 -20.55 10.32
C ILE A 29 -4.82 -20.64 8.79
N GLY A 30 -4.17 -19.70 8.13
CA GLY A 30 -4.02 -19.64 6.68
C GLY A 30 -5.23 -19.03 5.96
N GLN A 31 -5.00 -18.68 4.70
CA GLN A 31 -6.01 -18.17 3.79
C GLN A 31 -6.57 -19.30 2.91
N SER A 32 -7.85 -19.18 2.56
CA SER A 32 -8.54 -20.05 1.61
C SER A 32 -9.41 -19.22 0.67
N ALA A 33 -10.03 -19.84 -0.33
CA ALA A 33 -10.96 -19.15 -1.23
C ALA A 33 -12.17 -18.51 -0.52
N LYS A 34 -12.48 -18.96 0.71
CA LYS A 34 -13.62 -18.46 1.51
C LYS A 34 -13.18 -17.70 2.76
N ASN A 35 -11.87 -17.61 3.03
CA ASN A 35 -11.34 -16.94 4.22
C ASN A 35 -10.04 -16.22 3.84
N GLN A 36 -10.11 -14.91 3.62
CA GLN A 36 -9.00 -14.11 3.15
C GLN A 36 -8.80 -12.91 4.05
N ILE A 37 -7.56 -12.40 4.11
CA ILE A 37 -7.26 -11.16 4.82
C ILE A 37 -7.95 -10.02 4.07
N ASP A 38 -8.81 -9.29 4.76
CA ASP A 38 -9.39 -8.05 4.27
C ASP A 38 -8.73 -6.85 4.95
N CYS A 39 -7.80 -6.23 4.24
CA CYS A 39 -7.08 -5.04 4.70
C CYS A 39 -7.94 -3.77 4.74
N LEU A 40 -9.12 -3.80 4.12
CA LEU A 40 -10.08 -2.70 4.07
C LEU A 40 -11.24 -2.91 5.05
N ALA A 41 -11.26 -3.97 5.86
CA ALA A 41 -12.39 -4.29 6.72
C ALA A 41 -12.85 -3.10 7.59
N ASP A 42 -11.91 -2.40 8.24
CA ASP A 42 -12.24 -1.28 9.14
C ASP A 42 -12.65 -0.02 8.36
N ILE A 43 -12.01 0.26 7.21
CA ILE A 43 -12.44 1.32 6.30
C ILE A 43 -13.85 1.02 5.76
N GLY A 44 -14.13 -0.24 5.43
CA GLY A 44 -15.43 -0.71 5.00
C GLY A 44 -16.50 -0.49 6.06
N ALA A 45 -16.20 -0.79 7.32
CA ALA A 45 -17.11 -0.48 8.42
C ALA A 45 -17.35 1.03 8.56
N ALA A 46 -16.31 1.86 8.51
CA ALA A 46 -16.40 3.32 8.64
C ALA A 46 -17.13 4.00 7.47
N LEU A 47 -16.99 3.47 6.25
CA LEU A 47 -17.72 3.95 5.06
C LEU A 47 -19.13 3.33 4.96
N GLY A 48 -19.50 2.42 5.86
CA GLY A 48 -20.81 1.78 5.85
C GLY A 48 -21.00 0.80 4.71
N ASN A 49 -19.97 0.05 4.31
CA ASN A 49 -20.04 -1.07 3.37
C ASN A 49 -20.72 -2.33 3.98
N CYS A 50 -21.81 -2.12 4.72
CA CYS A 50 -22.63 -3.20 5.26
C CYS A 50 -23.23 -4.04 4.12
N GLU A 51 -23.24 -5.35 4.30
CA GLU A 51 -23.78 -6.31 3.32
C GLU A 51 -23.15 -6.16 1.90
N SER A 52 -21.92 -5.64 1.83
CA SER A 52 -21.21 -5.38 0.57
C SER A 52 -21.92 -4.41 -0.39
N ARG A 53 -22.73 -3.47 0.13
CA ARG A 53 -23.52 -2.54 -0.69
C ARG A 53 -22.68 -1.57 -1.53
N LEU A 54 -21.48 -1.20 -1.06
CA LEU A 54 -20.56 -0.30 -1.78
C LEU A 54 -19.61 -1.09 -2.68
N TRP A 55 -18.99 -2.14 -2.12
CA TRP A 55 -18.16 -3.09 -2.85
C TRP A 55 -18.22 -4.48 -2.25
N THR A 56 -17.95 -5.48 -3.09
CA THR A 56 -17.69 -6.87 -2.64
C THR A 56 -16.19 -7.16 -2.70
N MET A 57 -15.66 -7.86 -1.71
CA MET A 57 -14.31 -8.42 -1.77
C MET A 57 -14.35 -9.79 -2.44
N LYS A 58 -13.52 -9.98 -3.48
CA LYS A 58 -13.40 -11.27 -4.17
C LYS A 58 -11.95 -11.55 -4.54
N ASN A 59 -11.38 -12.62 -3.99
CA ASN A 59 -9.97 -12.99 -4.21
C ASN A 59 -8.99 -11.86 -3.88
N GLY A 60 -9.25 -11.11 -2.81
CA GLY A 60 -8.46 -9.94 -2.42
C GLY A 60 -8.69 -8.68 -3.27
N TYR A 61 -9.61 -8.69 -4.24
CA TYR A 61 -9.95 -7.52 -5.05
C TYR A 61 -11.23 -6.85 -4.58
N VAL A 62 -11.18 -5.51 -4.51
CA VAL A 62 -12.33 -4.64 -4.33
C VAL A 62 -13.10 -4.55 -5.63
N LEU A 63 -14.28 -5.17 -5.69
CA LEU A 63 -15.22 -5.03 -6.80
C LEU A 63 -16.31 -4.04 -6.40
N ALA A 64 -16.03 -2.76 -6.62
CA ALA A 64 -16.94 -1.67 -6.28
C ALA A 64 -18.00 -1.45 -7.36
N SER A 65 -19.22 -1.10 -6.95
CA SER A 65 -20.28 -0.67 -7.86
C SER A 65 -20.12 0.81 -8.23
N HIS A 66 -20.72 1.22 -9.34
CA HIS A 66 -20.77 2.63 -9.74
C HIS A 66 -21.32 3.54 -8.63
N ASN A 67 -22.45 3.14 -8.03
CA ASN A 67 -23.09 3.90 -6.96
C ASN A 67 -22.22 3.91 -5.70
N GLY A 68 -21.60 2.77 -5.37
CA GLY A 68 -20.67 2.67 -4.25
C GLY A 68 -19.49 3.62 -4.40
N LEU A 69 -18.84 3.64 -5.56
CA LEU A 69 -17.73 4.58 -5.83
C LEU A 69 -18.18 6.03 -5.76
N SER A 70 -19.35 6.36 -6.31
CA SER A 70 -19.90 7.72 -6.27
C SER A 70 -20.17 8.19 -4.84
N GLU A 71 -20.72 7.30 -4.00
CA GLU A 71 -21.01 7.58 -2.60
C GLU A 71 -19.73 7.75 -1.78
N ILE A 72 -18.76 6.85 -1.94
CA ILE A 72 -17.44 6.95 -1.29
C ILE A 72 -16.77 8.26 -1.68
N SER A 73 -16.75 8.58 -2.98
CA SER A 73 -16.14 9.81 -3.48
C SER A 73 -16.79 11.06 -2.87
N ASN A 74 -18.11 11.09 -2.77
CA ASN A 74 -18.83 12.18 -2.13
C ASN A 74 -18.49 12.29 -0.65
N ARG A 75 -18.53 11.17 0.10
CA ARG A 75 -18.16 11.15 1.52
C ARG A 75 -16.77 11.72 1.72
N LEU A 76 -15.77 11.23 0.97
CA LEU A 76 -14.38 11.64 1.09
C LEU A 76 -14.16 13.10 0.71
N ARG A 77 -14.80 13.61 -0.36
CA ARG A 77 -14.69 15.04 -0.75
C ARG A 77 -15.27 15.99 0.28
N THR A 78 -16.30 15.58 1.00
CA THR A 78 -16.95 16.40 2.04
C THR A 78 -16.32 16.24 3.42
N SER A 79 -15.43 15.27 3.61
CA SER A 79 -14.70 15.07 4.86
C SER A 79 -13.69 16.19 5.09
N SER A 80 -13.55 16.58 6.35
CA SER A 80 -12.40 17.36 6.82
C SER A 80 -11.11 16.54 6.80
N GLU A 81 -9.95 17.20 6.85
CA GLU A 81 -8.66 16.49 6.91
C GLU A 81 -8.54 15.59 8.15
N SER A 82 -9.14 15.96 9.29
CA SER A 82 -9.17 15.12 10.49
C SER A 82 -9.94 13.83 10.27
N GLU A 83 -11.10 13.90 9.61
CA GLU A 83 -11.88 12.70 9.28
C GLU A 83 -11.18 11.83 8.23
N LEU A 84 -10.51 12.44 7.25
CA LEU A 84 -9.67 11.70 6.30
C LEU A 84 -8.51 11.02 7.03
N ASP A 85 -7.94 11.67 8.03
CA ASP A 85 -6.87 11.11 8.86
C ASP A 85 -7.33 9.90 9.65
N GLU A 86 -8.47 9.99 10.32
CA GLU A 86 -9.11 8.85 10.98
C GLU A 86 -9.34 7.69 10.01
N LEU A 87 -9.85 7.95 8.80
CA LEU A 87 -10.06 6.91 7.79
C LEU A 87 -8.74 6.27 7.32
N ARG A 88 -7.66 7.05 7.14
CA ARG A 88 -6.34 6.53 6.76
C ARG A 88 -5.78 5.59 7.84
N GLN A 89 -5.97 5.91 9.12
CA GLN A 89 -5.52 5.08 10.24
C GLN A 89 -6.23 3.71 10.32
N LEU A 90 -7.39 3.56 9.69
CA LEU A 90 -8.13 2.28 9.64
C LEU A 90 -7.58 1.30 8.59
N LEU A 91 -6.69 1.74 7.68
CA LEU A 91 -6.10 0.82 6.69
C LEU A 91 -5.17 -0.18 7.38
N ARG A 92 -5.35 -1.46 7.14
CA ARG A 92 -4.45 -2.50 7.63
C ARG A 92 -3.40 -2.85 6.58
N ILE A 93 -2.15 -3.02 6.99
CA ILE A 93 -1.07 -3.58 6.16
C ILE A 93 -0.45 -4.79 6.85
N GLY A 94 0.14 -5.70 6.07
CA GLY A 94 0.93 -6.80 6.62
C GLY A 94 2.38 -6.37 6.82
N ILE A 95 3.01 -6.72 7.94
CA ILE A 95 4.44 -6.45 8.16
C ILE A 95 5.15 -7.76 8.50
N GLN A 96 6.21 -8.06 7.76
CA GLN A 96 7.14 -9.15 8.07
C GLN A 96 8.49 -8.54 8.43
N TRP A 97 8.91 -8.69 9.68
CA TRP A 97 10.20 -8.18 10.16
C TRP A 97 11.34 -9.16 9.86
N ASN A 98 12.51 -8.63 9.51
CA ASN A 98 13.78 -9.35 9.46
C ASN A 98 13.73 -10.68 8.66
N ALA A 99 12.98 -10.71 7.55
CA ALA A 99 12.89 -11.87 6.68
C ALA A 99 14.19 -12.06 5.89
N GLN A 100 14.72 -13.27 5.86
CA GLN A 100 15.87 -13.62 5.04
C GLN A 100 15.53 -13.45 3.55
N VAL A 101 16.42 -12.76 2.82
CA VAL A 101 16.35 -12.73 1.35
C VAL A 101 16.81 -14.08 0.82
N THR A 102 15.97 -14.72 0.01
CA THR A 102 16.14 -16.09 -0.51
C THR A 102 16.65 -16.12 -1.95
N LEU A 103 17.13 -14.98 -2.47
CA LEU A 103 17.85 -14.92 -3.74
C LEU A 103 19.29 -15.44 -3.56
N ASN A 104 19.89 -15.95 -4.62
CA ASN A 104 21.25 -16.52 -4.60
C ASN A 104 22.25 -15.51 -4.00
N ASP A 105 23.17 -16.03 -3.18
CA ASP A 105 24.27 -15.29 -2.53
C ASP A 105 23.86 -14.14 -1.58
N CYS A 106 22.56 -13.94 -1.35
CA CYS A 106 22.07 -12.94 -0.41
C CYS A 106 22.15 -13.47 1.03
N LYS A 107 22.87 -12.76 1.90
CA LYS A 107 23.03 -13.08 3.33
C LYS A 107 22.32 -12.10 4.27
N HIS A 108 21.68 -11.07 3.72
CA HIS A 108 21.02 -10.03 4.49
C HIS A 108 19.54 -10.33 4.71
N THR A 109 18.96 -9.69 5.71
CA THR A 109 17.52 -9.70 5.97
C THR A 109 16.89 -8.38 5.53
N VAL A 110 15.59 -8.41 5.28
CA VAL A 110 14.76 -7.24 4.99
C VAL A 110 13.48 -7.29 5.80
N SER A 111 12.95 -6.13 6.17
CA SER A 111 11.60 -6.01 6.71
C SER A 111 10.66 -5.57 5.58
N GLN A 112 9.57 -6.31 5.35
CA GLN A 112 8.65 -6.06 4.25
C GLN A 112 7.30 -5.55 4.76
N ALA A 113 6.87 -4.41 4.23
CA ALA A 113 5.48 -3.94 4.33
C ALA A 113 4.70 -4.45 3.12
N TYR A 114 3.73 -5.33 3.34
CA TYR A 114 2.79 -5.82 2.35
C TYR A 114 1.57 -4.91 2.30
N CYS A 115 1.59 -3.99 1.33
CA CYS A 115 0.50 -3.08 1.03
C CYS A 115 -0.23 -3.51 -0.25
N SER A 116 -1.49 -3.11 -0.40
CA SER A 116 -2.27 -3.31 -1.62
C SER A 116 -2.95 -2.02 -2.01
N ALA A 117 -2.87 -1.65 -3.29
CA ALA A 117 -3.68 -0.57 -3.85
C ALA A 117 -5.03 -1.10 -4.37
N LEU A 118 -5.94 -0.18 -4.68
CA LEU A 118 -7.22 -0.53 -5.30
C LEU A 118 -7.03 -1.00 -6.76
N PRO A 119 -7.80 -2.00 -7.23
CA PRO A 119 -7.65 -2.58 -8.58
C PRO A 119 -8.41 -1.77 -9.64
N VAL A 120 -8.05 -0.49 -9.81
CA VAL A 120 -8.74 0.48 -10.68
C VAL A 120 -8.92 -0.04 -12.11
N ALA A 121 -7.87 -0.61 -12.71
CA ALA A 121 -7.91 -1.15 -14.07
C ALA A 121 -8.77 -2.41 -14.24
N TYR A 122 -9.18 -3.06 -13.15
CA TYR A 122 -10.01 -4.28 -13.20
C TYR A 122 -11.50 -3.95 -13.10
N SER A 123 -11.84 -2.66 -12.99
CA SER A 123 -13.21 -2.17 -12.97
C SER A 123 -13.67 -1.71 -14.37
N PRO A 124 -14.94 -1.92 -14.75
CA PRO A 124 -15.51 -1.33 -15.95
C PRO A 124 -15.84 0.17 -15.78
N HIS A 125 -15.68 0.72 -14.57
CA HIS A 125 -16.06 2.10 -14.24
C HIS A 125 -14.96 3.11 -14.57
N SER A 126 -15.36 4.35 -14.83
CA SER A 126 -14.42 5.43 -15.11
C SER A 126 -13.41 5.62 -13.98
N PHE A 127 -12.16 5.85 -14.33
CA PHE A 127 -11.09 6.15 -13.38
C PHE A 127 -11.42 7.35 -12.48
N ASN A 128 -12.25 8.29 -12.95
CA ASN A 128 -12.63 9.48 -12.19
C ASN A 128 -13.41 9.14 -10.92
N LEU A 129 -14.11 8.01 -10.90
CA LEU A 129 -14.86 7.55 -9.73
C LEU A 129 -13.98 6.90 -8.67
N TRP A 130 -12.71 6.62 -8.99
CA TRP A 130 -11.77 5.96 -8.09
C TRP A 130 -10.83 6.94 -7.39
N VAL A 131 -10.74 8.19 -7.85
CA VAL A 131 -9.70 9.15 -7.47
C VAL A 131 -9.55 9.23 -5.95
N GLU A 132 -10.64 9.57 -5.26
CA GLU A 132 -10.63 9.82 -3.83
C GLU A 132 -10.31 8.56 -3.03
N PHE A 133 -10.93 7.43 -3.40
CA PHE A 133 -10.73 6.18 -2.67
C PHE A 133 -9.33 5.61 -2.90
N ALA A 134 -8.81 5.68 -4.13
CA ALA A 134 -7.47 5.24 -4.46
C ALA A 134 -6.41 6.09 -3.76
N GLN A 135 -6.57 7.41 -3.75
CA GLN A 135 -5.66 8.31 -3.05
C GLN A 135 -5.63 8.04 -1.55
N LEU A 136 -6.79 7.89 -0.90
CA LEU A 136 -6.87 7.55 0.53
C LEU A 136 -6.10 6.27 0.87
N VAL A 137 -6.30 5.20 0.09
CA VAL A 137 -5.62 3.91 0.30
C VAL A 137 -4.11 4.00 0.03
N LEU A 138 -3.70 4.73 -1.00
CA LEU A 138 -2.29 4.96 -1.31
C LEU A 138 -1.61 5.76 -0.20
N GLU A 139 -2.22 6.86 0.24
CA GLU A 139 -1.71 7.72 1.32
C GLU A 139 -1.50 6.92 2.61
N ALA A 140 -2.51 6.18 3.04
CA ALA A 140 -2.40 5.32 4.22
C ALA A 140 -1.34 4.23 4.06
N SER A 141 -1.23 3.62 2.87
CA SER A 141 -0.23 2.58 2.59
C SER A 141 1.21 3.11 2.69
N TYR A 142 1.48 4.27 2.07
CA TYR A 142 2.81 4.87 2.12
C TYR A 142 3.15 5.39 3.51
N GLU A 143 2.18 6.01 4.20
CA GLU A 143 2.37 6.49 5.58
C GLU A 143 2.69 5.32 6.52
N ALA A 144 1.91 4.24 6.48
CA ALA A 144 2.17 3.04 7.28
C ALA A 144 3.54 2.41 6.96
N THR A 145 3.97 2.46 5.69
CA THR A 145 5.30 1.98 5.27
C THR A 145 6.43 2.86 5.82
N VAL A 146 6.26 4.19 5.80
CA VAL A 146 7.22 5.14 6.40
C VAL A 146 7.30 4.92 7.91
N CYS A 147 6.18 4.82 8.61
CA CYS A 147 6.13 4.50 10.04
C CYS A 147 6.82 3.17 10.35
N THR A 148 6.62 2.15 9.51
CA THR A 148 7.31 0.86 9.63
C THR A 148 8.83 1.02 9.51
N ALA A 149 9.31 1.87 8.61
CA ALA A 149 10.75 2.16 8.47
C ALA A 149 11.32 2.92 9.67
N ILE A 150 10.56 3.87 10.23
CA ILE A 150 10.95 4.58 11.47
C ILE A 150 11.10 3.58 12.62
N LEU A 151 10.11 2.69 12.79
CA LEU A 151 10.17 1.63 13.79
C LEU A 151 11.36 0.68 13.56
N ASN A 152 11.67 0.36 12.29
CA ASN A 152 12.85 -0.43 11.94
C ASN A 152 14.15 0.27 12.35
N SER A 153 14.25 1.57 12.06
CA SER A 153 15.42 2.39 12.38
C SER A 153 15.67 2.44 13.89
N VAL A 154 14.62 2.71 14.68
CA VAL A 154 14.70 2.74 16.15
C VAL A 154 15.15 1.39 16.73
N ARG A 155 14.67 0.27 16.16
CA ARG A 155 14.95 -1.07 16.69
C ARG A 155 16.30 -1.63 16.25
N ASN A 156 16.71 -1.37 15.01
CA ASN A 156 17.81 -2.07 14.35
C ASN A 156 18.94 -1.14 13.89
N GLY A 157 18.80 0.18 14.06
CA GLY A 157 19.76 1.18 13.58
C GLY A 157 19.85 1.31 12.06
N ASN A 158 18.87 0.76 11.33
CA ASN A 158 18.82 0.81 9.86
C ASN A 158 17.67 1.70 9.39
N ASN A 159 18.02 2.86 8.85
CA ASN A 159 17.10 3.90 8.39
C ASN A 159 16.78 3.84 6.88
N ARG A 160 17.22 2.80 6.17
CA ARG A 160 16.95 2.67 4.73
C ARG A 160 15.51 2.27 4.45
N LEU A 161 14.85 3.02 3.58
CA LEU A 161 13.48 2.78 3.13
C LEU A 161 13.44 2.66 1.60
N PHE A 162 12.97 1.52 1.10
CA PHE A 162 12.74 1.30 -0.32
C PHE A 162 11.24 1.39 -0.63
N LEU A 163 10.85 2.35 -1.47
CA LEU A 163 9.46 2.51 -1.91
C LEU A 163 9.29 2.02 -3.34
N THR A 164 8.21 1.28 -3.58
CA THR A 164 7.79 0.86 -4.92
C THR A 164 6.62 1.72 -5.38
N LEU A 165 6.32 1.75 -6.69
CA LEU A 165 5.16 2.46 -7.21
C LEU A 165 3.89 1.59 -7.05
N LEU A 166 3.41 1.50 -5.80
CA LEU A 166 2.29 0.66 -5.40
C LEU A 166 1.06 0.90 -6.29
N GLY A 167 0.56 -0.16 -6.92
CA GLY A 167 -0.63 -0.10 -7.77
C GLY A 167 -0.45 0.52 -9.16
N GLY A 168 0.75 1.03 -9.50
CA GLY A 168 1.02 1.70 -10.79
C GLY A 168 1.21 0.75 -11.98
N GLY A 169 1.20 -0.56 -11.74
CA GLY A 169 1.25 -1.60 -12.77
C GLY A 169 -0.14 -2.12 -13.12
N ALA A 170 -0.38 -3.42 -12.92
CA ALA A 170 -1.62 -4.09 -13.33
C ALA A 170 -2.90 -3.48 -12.70
N PHE A 171 -2.80 -2.86 -11.53
CA PHE A 171 -3.96 -2.23 -10.88
C PHE A 171 -4.32 -0.86 -11.46
N GLY A 172 -3.46 -0.24 -12.27
CA GLY A 172 -3.77 0.98 -13.01
C GLY A 172 -4.03 2.23 -12.16
N ASN A 173 -3.44 2.31 -10.97
CA ASN A 173 -3.46 3.56 -10.21
C ASN A 173 -2.62 4.61 -10.94
N LYS A 174 -3.14 5.83 -11.05
CA LYS A 174 -2.41 6.87 -11.77
C LYS A 174 -1.12 7.26 -11.05
N THR A 175 -0.12 7.62 -11.84
CA THR A 175 1.20 7.98 -11.32
C THR A 175 1.18 9.22 -10.43
N ASP A 176 0.36 10.22 -10.76
CA ASP A 176 0.18 11.44 -9.95
C ASP A 176 -0.43 11.13 -8.57
N TRP A 177 -1.37 10.18 -8.47
CA TRP A 177 -1.94 9.74 -7.19
C TRP A 177 -0.87 9.07 -6.32
N ILE A 178 -0.08 8.18 -6.92
CA ILE A 178 1.01 7.47 -6.24
C ILE A 178 2.07 8.45 -5.73
N VAL A 179 2.51 9.36 -6.60
CA VAL A 179 3.52 10.38 -6.28
C VAL A 179 3.03 11.33 -5.19
N GLY A 180 1.78 11.79 -5.28
CA GLY A 180 1.16 12.64 -4.26
C GLY A 180 1.14 11.97 -2.89
N ALA A 181 0.77 10.69 -2.83
CA ALA A 181 0.74 9.91 -1.61
C ALA A 181 2.14 9.69 -0.99
N ILE A 182 3.16 9.39 -1.81
CA ILE A 182 4.56 9.31 -1.36
C ILE A 182 5.00 10.66 -0.77
N HIS A 183 4.78 11.75 -1.51
CA HIS A 183 5.17 13.09 -1.09
C HIS A 183 4.50 13.50 0.23
N ARG A 184 3.20 13.22 0.39
CA ARG A 184 2.46 13.43 1.64
C ARG A 184 3.13 12.66 2.81
N ALA A 185 3.33 11.35 2.65
CA ALA A 185 3.91 10.51 3.69
C ALA A 185 5.33 10.94 4.10
N LEU A 186 6.20 11.26 3.13
CA LEU A 186 7.55 11.74 3.42
C LEU A 186 7.55 13.11 4.12
N ASN A 187 6.63 14.00 3.76
CA ASN A 187 6.56 15.32 4.39
C ASN A 187 6.10 15.28 5.85
N LEU A 188 5.21 14.36 6.21
CA LEU A 188 4.78 14.15 7.60
C LEU A 188 5.97 13.82 8.52
N TYR A 189 6.94 13.06 8.00
CA TYR A 189 8.10 12.58 8.76
C TYR A 189 9.43 13.15 8.27
N LYS A 190 9.42 14.30 7.61
CA LYS A 190 10.61 14.94 7.00
C LYS A 190 11.75 15.27 7.96
N HIS A 191 11.49 15.21 9.26
CA HIS A 191 12.45 15.47 10.35
C HIS A 191 13.10 14.19 10.86
N VAL A 192 12.71 13.02 10.33
CA VAL A 192 13.31 11.73 10.64
C VAL A 192 14.33 11.41 9.54
N ASP A 193 15.55 11.10 9.96
CA ASP A 193 16.67 10.73 9.08
C ASP A 193 16.42 9.34 8.46
N LEU A 194 15.63 9.28 7.38
CA LEU A 194 15.41 8.09 6.56
C LEU A 194 16.15 8.22 5.23
N ASP A 195 16.93 7.20 4.87
CA ASP A 195 17.56 7.07 3.55
C ASP A 195 16.56 6.41 2.59
N VAL A 196 15.83 7.26 1.84
CA VAL A 196 14.71 6.82 0.99
C VAL A 196 15.16 6.60 -0.45
N ALA A 197 14.96 5.38 -0.95
CA ALA A 197 15.16 5.00 -2.34
C ALA A 197 13.83 4.64 -3.02
N LEU A 198 13.54 5.28 -4.15
CA LEU A 198 12.42 4.89 -5.02
C LEU A 198 12.88 3.83 -6.01
N VAL A 199 12.23 2.67 -5.99
CA VAL A 199 12.57 1.53 -6.83
C VAL A 199 11.56 1.43 -7.96
N SER A 200 12.05 1.44 -9.21
CA SER A 200 11.25 1.21 -10.41
C SER A 200 11.72 -0.07 -11.11
N TYR A 201 10.77 -0.89 -11.55
CA TYR A 201 11.05 -2.14 -12.26
C TYR A 201 11.10 -1.90 -13.78
N GLY A 202 12.14 -2.41 -14.46
CA GLY A 202 12.31 -2.31 -15.91
C GLY A 202 13.17 -1.12 -16.35
N SER A 203 12.59 0.08 -16.43
CA SER A 203 13.28 1.29 -16.92
C SER A 203 13.10 2.49 -16.01
N SER A 204 14.06 3.42 -16.01
CA SER A 204 13.98 4.66 -15.25
C SER A 204 12.75 5.50 -15.63
N ASN A 205 11.75 5.53 -14.76
CA ASN A 205 10.53 6.30 -14.95
C ASN A 205 10.82 7.81 -14.77
N GLN A 206 10.38 8.63 -15.73
CA GLN A 206 10.59 10.09 -15.71
C GLN A 206 10.00 10.75 -14.45
N TYR A 207 8.88 10.27 -13.95
CA TYR A 207 8.25 10.79 -12.74
C TYR A 207 9.03 10.42 -11.48
N VAL A 208 9.64 9.23 -11.44
CA VAL A 208 10.57 8.83 -10.37
C VAL A 208 11.79 9.75 -10.37
N ARG A 209 12.33 10.10 -11.55
CA ARG A 209 13.43 11.07 -11.68
C ARG A 209 13.02 12.46 -11.19
N GLN A 210 11.81 12.93 -11.50
CA GLN A 210 11.31 14.22 -11.01
C GLN A 210 11.16 14.24 -9.49
N LEU A 211 10.62 13.17 -8.87
CA LEU A 211 10.50 13.09 -7.42
C LEU A 211 11.89 13.05 -6.75
N VAL A 212 12.80 12.22 -7.28
CA VAL A 212 14.18 12.16 -6.78
C VAL A 212 14.87 13.52 -6.89
N ASN A 213 14.63 14.30 -7.95
CA ASN A 213 15.22 15.64 -8.08
C ASN A 213 14.66 16.66 -7.07
N GLN A 214 13.38 16.54 -6.68
CA GLN A 214 12.78 17.41 -5.65
C GLN A 214 13.40 17.17 -4.27
N TYR A 215 13.73 15.91 -3.95
CA TYR A 215 14.39 15.55 -2.69
C TYR A 215 15.92 15.55 -2.78
N GLY A 216 16.53 15.38 -3.95
CA GLY A 216 17.99 15.29 -4.12
C GLY A 216 18.75 16.60 -3.86
N ASN A 217 18.07 17.74 -3.88
CA ASN A 217 18.62 19.04 -3.48
C ASN A 217 18.40 19.37 -1.99
N THR A 218 17.79 18.44 -1.24
CA THR A 218 17.50 18.60 0.17
C THR A 218 17.98 17.33 0.85
N LYS A 219 19.12 17.36 1.55
CA LYS A 219 19.37 16.31 2.54
C LYS A 219 18.14 16.31 3.46
N ILE A 220 17.36 15.23 3.42
CA ILE A 220 16.34 14.91 4.43
C ILE A 220 17.11 14.50 5.68
#